data_AF-X1PF12-F1
#
_entry.id   AF-X1PF12-F1
#
_cell.length_a   1.000
_cell.length_b   1.000
_cell.length_c   1.000
_cell.angle_alpha   90.00
_cell.angle_beta   90.00
_cell.angle_gamma   90.00
#
_symmetry.space_group_name_H-M   'P 1'
#
loop_
_entity.id
_entity.type
_entity.pdbx_description
1 polymer ?
#
loop_
_entity_poly.entity_id
_entity_poly.type
_entity_poly.pdbx_seq_one_letter_code
_entity_poly.pdbx_strand_id
1 'polypeptide(L)'
;MRKIKCAVLGGTGSVGQRFVKMLDGHPFFDLSLIVASKKNMGKRYGDVVHWLIEGDAPLDAQQLKIEGFNLDVFNEMGINVEMI
;
A
#
# COMPACT_ATOMS: atom_id res chain seq x y z
N MET A 1 19.91 -8.10 -4.93
CA MET A 1 19.39 -6.86 -5.55
C MET A 1 18.55 -6.12 -4.52
N ARG A 2 18.57 -4.78 -4.50
CA ARG A 2 17.72 -3.98 -3.62
C ARG A 2 16.30 -3.93 -4.22
N LYS A 3 15.27 -4.23 -3.42
CA LYS A 3 13.87 -4.16 -3.88
C LYS A 3 13.50 -2.71 -4.23
N ILE A 4 12.60 -2.55 -5.20
CA ILE A 4 12.06 -1.28 -5.65
C ILE A 4 10.87 -0.93 -4.75
N LYS A 5 10.93 0.23 -4.09
CA LYS A 5 9.82 0.73 -3.27
C LYS A 5 8.65 1.10 -4.16
N CYS A 6 7.46 0.68 -3.77
CA CYS A 6 6.23 0.99 -4.49
C CYS A 6 5.11 1.41 -3.54
N ALA A 7 4.09 2.06 -4.09
CA ALA A 7 2.88 2.44 -3.39
C ALA A 7 1.65 1.91 -4.13
N VAL A 8 0.62 1.53 -3.38
CA VAL A 8 -0.69 1.19 -3.95
C VAL A 8 -1.67 2.33 -3.67
N LEU A 9 -2.13 2.96 -4.75
CA LEU A 9 -3.18 3.97 -4.69
C LEU A 9 -4.56 3.29 -4.68
N GLY A 10 -5.42 3.72 -3.76
CA GLY A 10 -6.71 3.06 -3.55
C GLY A 10 -6.59 1.69 -2.89
N GLY A 11 -5.54 1.44 -2.08
CA GLY A 11 -5.24 0.12 -1.52
C GLY A 11 -6.32 -0.49 -0.63
N THR A 12 -7.32 0.28 -0.19
CA THR A 12 -8.48 -0.23 0.57
C THR A 12 -9.62 -0.72 -0.32
N GLY A 13 -9.67 -0.35 -1.59
CA GLY A 13 -10.66 -0.85 -2.56
C GLY A 13 -10.33 -2.27 -3.02
N SER A 14 -11.30 -2.95 -3.65
CA SER A 14 -11.16 -4.35 -4.09
C SER A 14 -9.96 -4.58 -5.00
N VAL A 15 -9.71 -3.69 -5.96
CA VAL A 15 -8.56 -3.77 -6.88
C VAL A 15 -7.25 -3.55 -6.12
N GLY A 16 -7.20 -2.53 -5.26
CA GLY A 16 -6.02 -2.21 -4.46
C GLY A 16 -5.62 -3.35 -3.52
N GLN A 17 -6.59 -4.00 -2.88
CA GLN A 17 -6.35 -5.19 -2.04
C GLN A 17 -5.69 -6.32 -2.84
N ARG A 18 -6.06 -6.50 -4.12
CA ARG A 18 -5.46 -7.53 -4.96
C ARG A 18 -3.99 -7.23 -5.22
N PHE A 19 -3.64 -5.97 -5.50
CA PHE A 19 -2.24 -5.55 -5.61
C PHE A 19 -1.47 -5.75 -4.30
N VAL A 20 -2.05 -5.37 -3.17
CA VAL A 20 -1.44 -5.60 -1.85
C VAL A 20 -1.13 -7.09 -1.65
N LYS A 21 -2.06 -7.99 -2.00
CA LYS A 21 -1.82 -9.44 -1.91
C LYS A 21 -0.76 -9.95 -2.89
N MET A 22 -0.72 -9.42 -4.12
CA MET A 22 0.30 -9.82 -5.12
C MET A 22 1.70 -9.33 -4.76
N LEU A 23 1.81 -8.22 -4.03
CA LEU A 23 3.09 -7.65 -3.58
C LEU A 23 3.66 -8.35 -2.35
N ASP A 24 2.87 -9.19 -1.68
CA ASP A 24 3.29 -9.99 -0.52
C ASP A 24 4.48 -10.88 -0.89
N GLY A 25 5.63 -10.67 -0.23
CA GLY A 25 6.85 -11.41 -0.50
C GLY A 25 7.48 -11.20 -1.89
N HIS A 26 7.06 -10.19 -2.66
CA HIS A 26 7.50 -10.04 -4.06
C HIS A 26 9.04 -9.88 -4.18
N PRO A 27 9.71 -10.56 -5.13
CA PRO A 27 11.17 -10.58 -5.22
C PRO A 27 11.77 -9.22 -5.61
N PHE A 28 11.01 -8.41 -6.36
CA PHE A 28 11.49 -7.14 -6.91
C PHE A 28 10.89 -5.91 -6.25
N PHE A 29 9.72 -6.03 -5.64
CA PHE A 29 8.96 -4.89 -5.13
C PHE A 29 8.80 -4.99 -3.63
N ASP A 30 8.86 -3.84 -2.98
CA ASP A 30 8.62 -3.65 -1.56
C ASP A 30 7.46 -2.66 -1.41
N LEU A 31 6.33 -3.13 -0.89
CA LEU A 31 5.16 -2.29 -0.65
C LEU A 31 5.45 -1.38 0.54
N SER A 32 5.87 -0.14 0.26
CA SER A 32 6.28 0.81 1.27
C SER A 32 5.16 1.75 1.71
N LEU A 33 4.10 1.89 0.91
CA LEU A 33 3.04 2.85 1.17
C LEU A 33 1.68 2.39 0.63
N ILE A 34 0.63 2.68 1.38
CA ILE A 34 -0.75 2.51 0.94
C ILE A 34 -1.43 3.87 0.97
N VAL A 35 -1.99 4.27 -0.17
CA VAL A 35 -2.69 5.55 -0.30
C VAL A 35 -4.19 5.28 -0.38
N ALA A 36 -4.99 5.98 0.42
CA ALA A 36 -6.44 5.87 0.37
C ALA A 36 -7.13 7.20 0.70
N SER A 37 -8.45 7.16 0.90
CA SER A 37 -9.23 8.37 1.21
C SER A 37 -8.77 9.05 2.50
N LYS A 38 -8.94 10.37 2.58
CA LYS A 38 -8.57 11.21 3.73
C LYS A 38 -9.14 10.72 5.07
N LYS A 39 -10.29 10.06 5.05
CA LYS A 39 -10.99 9.53 6.24
C LYS A 39 -10.14 8.54 7.05
N ASN A 40 -9.25 7.82 6.39
CA ASN A 40 -8.46 6.74 7.00
C ASN A 40 -6.97 7.07 7.13
N MET A 41 -6.56 8.31 6.82
CA MET A 41 -5.16 8.71 6.92
C MET A 41 -4.62 8.56 8.35
N GLY A 42 -3.36 8.14 8.46
CA GLY A 42 -2.64 7.94 9.72
C GLY A 42 -3.00 6.66 10.49
N LYS A 43 -4.10 5.98 10.13
CA LYS A 43 -4.48 4.69 10.70
C LYS A 43 -3.68 3.56 10.04
N ARG A 44 -3.47 2.47 10.78
CA ARG A 44 -2.86 1.27 10.18
C ARG A 44 -3.85 0.64 9.20
N TYR A 45 -3.32 0.11 8.12
CA TYR A 45 -4.12 -0.52 7.07
C TYR A 45 -4.98 -1.67 7.62
N GLY A 46 -4.40 -2.53 8.46
CA GLY A 46 -5.11 -3.66 9.08
C GLY A 46 -6.29 -3.26 9.96
N ASP A 47 -6.24 -2.07 10.57
CA ASP A 47 -7.30 -1.60 11.48
C ASP A 47 -8.55 -1.10 10.75
N VAL A 48 -8.43 -0.78 9.45
CA VAL A 48 -9.49 -0.09 8.70
C VAL A 48 -9.87 -0.76 7.41
N VAL A 49 -9.04 -1.65 6.88
CA VAL A 49 -9.35 -2.36 5.63
C VAL A 49 -10.45 -3.37 5.91
N HIS A 50 -11.52 -3.29 5.13
CA HIS A 50 -12.46 -4.40 5.01
C HIS A 50 -11.89 -5.35 3.96
N TRP A 51 -11.14 -6.37 4.40
CA TRP A 51 -10.44 -7.28 3.50
C TRP A 51 -11.43 -8.26 2.84
N LEU A 52 -11.43 -8.28 1.51
CA LEU A 52 -12.38 -9.03 0.68
C LEU A 52 -11.76 -10.27 0.01
N ILE A 53 -10.45 -10.43 0.09
CA ILE A 53 -9.73 -11.53 -0.55
C ILE A 53 -9.66 -12.71 0.44
N GLU A 54 -9.64 -13.93 -0.09
CA GLU A 54 -9.44 -15.13 0.72
C GLU A 54 -8.13 -15.07 1.53
N GLY A 55 -8.22 -15.47 2.81
CA GLY A 55 -7.14 -15.38 3.78
C GLY A 55 -6.95 -13.98 4.36
N ASP A 56 -5.91 -13.81 5.18
CA ASP A 56 -5.62 -12.53 5.82
C ASP A 56 -4.85 -11.58 4.89
N ALA A 57 -5.02 -10.28 5.14
CA ALA A 57 -4.16 -9.27 4.56
C ALA A 57 -2.69 -9.54 4.92
N PRO A 58 -1.71 -9.29 4.04
CA PRO A 58 -0.30 -9.49 4.36
C PRO A 58 0.13 -8.76 5.64
N LEU A 59 0.86 -9.42 6.53
CA LEU A 59 1.25 -8.85 7.84
C LEU A 59 2.04 -7.54 7.70
N ASP A 60 2.95 -7.49 6.74
CA ASP A 60 3.74 -6.28 6.47
C ASP A 60 2.84 -5.12 6.02
N ALA A 61 1.85 -5.41 5.16
CA ALA A 61 0.90 -4.42 4.69
C ALA A 61 -0.04 -3.94 5.80
N GLN A 62 -0.48 -4.83 6.70
CA GLN A 62 -1.35 -4.47 7.83
C GLN A 62 -0.74 -3.39 8.71
N GLN A 63 0.58 -3.39 8.87
CA GLN A 63 1.30 -2.45 9.71
C GLN A 63 1.52 -1.08 9.07
N LEU A 64 1.39 -0.97 7.75
CA LEU A 64 1.57 0.28 7.02
C LEU A 64 0.49 1.29 7.43
N LYS A 65 0.90 2.55 7.56
CA LYS A 65 -0.03 3.66 7.73
C LYS A 65 -0.60 4.06 6.37
N ILE A 66 -1.89 4.35 6.36
CA ILE A 66 -2.54 4.90 5.19
C ILE A 66 -2.18 6.36 5.08
N GLU A 67 -1.69 6.75 3.91
CA GLU A 67 -1.42 8.14 3.58
C GLU A 67 -2.44 8.71 2.59
N GLY A 68 -2.53 10.03 2.57
CA GLY A 68 -3.25 10.76 1.53
C GLY A 68 -2.43 10.82 0.24
N PHE A 69 -3.09 11.13 -0.87
CA PHE A 69 -2.36 11.41 -2.10
C PHE A 69 -1.58 12.73 -1.97
N ASN A 70 -0.25 12.64 -1.87
CA ASN A 70 0.67 13.78 -1.82
C ASN A 70 1.98 13.42 -2.55
N LEU A 71 2.20 14.06 -3.70
CA LEU A 71 3.38 13.83 -4.55
C LEU A 71 4.70 14.18 -3.86
N ASP A 72 4.72 15.22 -3.02
CA ASP A 72 5.94 15.65 -2.33
C ASP A 72 6.40 14.57 -1.34
N VAL A 73 5.46 14.00 -0.59
CA VAL A 73 5.71 12.90 0.35
C VAL A 73 6.23 11.65 -0.38
N PHE A 74 5.69 11.33 -1.56
CA PHE A 74 6.10 10.15 -2.32
C PHE A 74 7.55 10.26 -2.79
N ASN A 75 7.94 11.45 -3.27
CA ASN A 75 9.31 11.72 -3.70
C ASN A 75 10.29 11.66 -2.52
N GLU A 76 9.94 12.24 -1.36
CA GLU A 76 10.75 12.18 -0.14
C GLU A 76 10.97 10.74 0.37
N MET A 77 9.96 9.87 0.20
CA MET A 77 10.06 8.45 0.58
C MET A 77 10.84 7.59 -0.43
N GLY A 78 11.27 8.18 -1.55
CA GLY A 78 11.94 7.49 -2.65
C GLY A 78 11.02 6.52 -3.39
N ILE A 79 9.72 6.83 -3.46
CA ILE A 79 8.72 6.05 -4.17
C ILE A 79 8.57 6.64 -5.56
N ASN A 80 8.98 5.89 -6.59
CA ASN A 80 8.72 6.29 -7.98
C ASN A 80 7.24 6.08 -8.29
N VAL A 81 6.52 7.19 -8.50
CA VAL A 81 5.10 7.17 -8.86
C VAL A 81 5.00 7.02 -10.38
N GLU A 82 4.92 5.79 -10.85
CA GLU A 82 4.50 5.50 -12.22
C GLU A 82 3.00 5.20 -12.20
N MET A 83 2.20 6.07 -12.83
CA MET A 83 0.78 5.79 -13.08
C MET A 83 0.70 4.85 -14.27
N ILE A 84 0.39 3.57 -14.00
CA ILE A 84 0.07 2.56 -15.02
C ILE A 84 -1.41 2.62 -15.37
#